data_AF-A0A0G1ZFC3-F1
#
_entry.id   AF-A0A0G1ZFC3-F1
#
_cell.length_a   1.000
_cell.length_b   1.000
_cell.length_c   1.000
_cell.angle_alpha   90.00
_cell.angle_beta   90.00
_cell.angle_gamma   90.00
#
_symmetry.space_group_name_H-M   'P 1'
#
loop_
_entity.id
_entity.type
_entity.pdbx_description
1 polymer ?
#
loop_
_entity_poly.entity_id
_entity_poly.type
_entity_poly.pdbx_seq_one_letter_code
_entity_poly.pdbx_strand_id
1 'polypeptide(L)'
;EFEPFQETAKRKRKYGIKEKAVELPLKVFAFDLLYLDGRDLTREPYETRRRALEKLVSGHEDTIILAEERVFTNAKELEKFFLEEIEHGLEGIMTKRLDGVYQAGVRNFNWVKLKRVEEGKLEDTIDCVVLGYYTGRGKRTQFGIGGFLVAVYDDKNDTFKTISRVGSGLTDEEWREMKKRVDALKTKEKPKNADVAKEHNPDVWAEPSIVVAIRADEITKSPLHTAGGLALRFPRLMAFRDDKNPEQATTVSEMEKLFRAQKKR
;
A
#
# COMPACT_ATOMS: atom_id res chain seq x y z
N GLU A 1 9.76 16.47 12.75
CA GLU A 1 9.86 15.10 12.20
C GLU A 1 8.47 14.66 11.78
N PHE A 2 8.34 13.92 10.67
CA PHE A 2 7.06 13.44 10.17
C PHE A 2 6.72 12.09 10.77
N GLU A 3 5.48 11.92 11.23
CA GLU A 3 5.00 10.62 11.72
C GLU A 3 4.45 9.77 10.55
N PRO A 4 4.66 8.44 10.57
CA PRO A 4 4.08 7.55 9.57
C PRO A 4 2.56 7.64 9.51
N PHE A 5 1.98 7.40 8.33
CA PHE A 5 0.52 7.38 8.15
C PHE A 5 -0.20 6.45 9.13
N GLN A 6 0.41 5.34 9.55
CA GLN A 6 -0.19 4.42 10.53
C GLN A 6 -0.40 5.06 11.89
N GLU A 7 0.47 5.98 12.30
CA GLU A 7 0.31 6.72 13.57
C GLU A 7 -0.82 7.73 13.46
N THR A 8 -0.85 8.51 12.39
CA THR A 8 -1.94 9.49 12.17
C THR A 8 -3.29 8.82 11.93
N ALA A 9 -3.33 7.63 11.34
CA ALA A 9 -4.55 6.85 11.12
C ALA A 9 -5.21 6.33 12.42
N LYS A 10 -4.49 6.35 13.56
CA LYS A 10 -5.06 6.01 14.89
C LYS A 10 -6.06 7.05 15.40
N ARG A 11 -6.16 8.22 14.77
CA ARG A 11 -7.12 9.26 15.17
C ARG A 11 -8.56 8.73 15.11
N LYS A 12 -9.31 8.95 16.18
CA LYS A 12 -10.69 8.48 16.31
C LYS A 12 -11.63 9.26 15.40
N ARG A 13 -12.64 8.58 14.85
CA ARG A 13 -13.60 9.16 13.89
C ARG A 13 -14.97 9.50 14.49
N LYS A 14 -15.27 9.08 15.72
CA LYS A 14 -16.61 9.22 16.32
C LYS A 14 -16.62 9.65 17.79
N TYR A 15 -15.83 9.00 18.64
CA TYR A 15 -15.80 9.26 20.08
C TYR A 15 -14.41 9.66 20.55
N GLY A 16 -14.30 10.44 21.62
CA GLY A 16 -13.03 10.83 22.21
C GLY A 16 -12.11 11.62 21.26
N ILE A 17 -12.72 12.43 20.39
CA ILE A 17 -12.02 13.15 19.31
C ILE A 17 -11.14 14.25 19.89
N LYS A 18 -11.63 14.98 20.91
CA LYS A 18 -10.90 16.10 21.53
C LYS A 18 -9.64 15.62 22.23
N GLU A 19 -9.72 14.55 23.01
CA GLU A 19 -8.56 13.99 23.71
C GLU A 19 -7.51 13.48 22.71
N LYS A 20 -7.95 12.73 21.69
CA LYS A 20 -7.04 12.24 20.63
C LYS A 20 -6.47 13.35 19.75
N ALA A 21 -7.15 14.49 19.62
CA ALA A 21 -6.63 15.63 18.90
C ALA A 21 -5.48 16.32 19.62
N VAL A 22 -5.52 16.33 20.96
CA VAL A 22 -4.43 16.84 21.81
C VAL A 22 -3.28 15.82 21.86
N GLU A 23 -3.58 14.53 21.97
CA GLU A 23 -2.58 13.46 21.99
C GLU A 23 -1.82 13.32 20.67
N LEU A 24 -2.52 13.45 19.54
CA LEU A 24 -1.98 13.35 18.18
C LEU A 24 -2.36 14.61 17.37
N PRO A 25 -1.63 15.73 17.55
CA PRO A 25 -1.85 16.94 16.78
C PRO A 25 -1.48 16.69 15.31
N LEU A 26 -2.28 17.22 14.39
CA LEU A 26 -2.03 17.12 12.96
C LEU A 26 -1.75 18.50 12.38
N LYS A 27 -0.84 18.54 11.41
CA LYS A 27 -0.59 19.70 10.56
C LYS A 27 -1.15 19.41 9.17
N VAL A 28 -1.70 20.44 8.52
CA VAL A 28 -2.18 20.36 7.14
C VAL A 28 -1.14 20.99 6.23
N PHE A 29 -0.63 20.22 5.26
CA PHE A 29 0.25 20.74 4.22
C PHE A 29 -0.59 21.08 2.99
N ALA A 30 -0.93 22.36 2.83
CA ALA A 30 -1.76 22.86 1.74
C ALA A 30 -0.91 23.05 0.47
N PHE A 31 -1.41 22.54 -0.65
CA PHE A 31 -0.64 22.46 -1.91
C PHE A 31 -1.39 22.94 -3.16
N ASP A 32 -2.69 23.26 -3.08
CA ASP A 32 -3.47 23.83 -4.17
C ASP A 32 -4.71 24.57 -3.62
N LEU A 33 -5.30 25.45 -4.43
CA LEU A 33 -6.53 26.18 -4.13
C LEU A 33 -7.46 26.16 -5.35
N LEU A 34 -8.59 25.47 -5.23
CA LEU A 34 -9.49 25.21 -6.35
C LEU A 34 -10.66 26.19 -6.43
N TYR A 35 -10.99 26.86 -5.32
CA TYR A 35 -12.11 27.78 -5.21
C TYR A 35 -11.83 28.82 -4.14
N LEU A 36 -12.14 30.08 -4.40
CA LEU A 36 -11.95 31.18 -3.45
C LEU A 36 -13.06 32.23 -3.64
N ASP A 37 -13.77 32.57 -2.57
CA ASP A 37 -14.74 33.69 -2.53
C ASP A 37 -15.72 33.75 -3.70
N GLY A 38 -16.32 32.62 -4.06
CA GLY A 38 -17.30 32.56 -5.15
C GLY A 38 -16.68 32.29 -6.54
N ARG A 39 -15.35 32.26 -6.65
CA ARG A 39 -14.63 32.05 -7.91
C ARG A 39 -14.06 30.64 -7.99
N ASP A 40 -14.44 29.94 -9.07
CA ASP A 40 -13.81 28.70 -9.49
C ASP A 40 -12.43 28.98 -10.11
N LEU A 41 -11.39 28.34 -9.55
CA LEU A 41 -10.01 28.45 -10.01
C LEU A 41 -9.55 27.21 -10.78
N THR A 42 -10.38 26.18 -10.94
CA THR A 42 -9.95 24.91 -11.56
C THR A 42 -9.42 25.07 -12.99
N ARG A 43 -9.93 26.06 -13.73
CA ARG A 43 -9.47 26.39 -15.09
C ARG A 43 -8.29 27.35 -15.13
N GLU A 44 -7.85 27.85 -13.99
CA GLU A 44 -6.68 28.73 -13.88
C GLU A 44 -5.39 27.91 -13.87
N PRO A 45 -4.27 28.43 -14.39
CA PRO A 45 -2.94 27.81 -14.27
C PRO A 45 -2.56 27.56 -12.81
N TYR A 46 -1.80 26.49 -12.55
CA TYR A 46 -1.37 26.12 -11.20
C TYR A 46 -0.64 27.26 -10.49
N GLU A 47 0.21 28.03 -11.19
CA GLU A 47 0.90 29.18 -10.61
C GLU A 47 -0.07 30.24 -10.06
N THR A 48 -1.17 30.50 -10.76
CA THR A 48 -2.22 31.43 -10.29
C THR A 48 -2.91 30.90 -9.04
N ARG A 49 -3.27 29.61 -9.03
CA ARG A 49 -3.90 28.96 -7.87
C ARG A 49 -2.97 28.93 -6.67
N ARG A 50 -1.70 28.65 -6.89
CA ARG A 50 -0.66 28.61 -5.86
C ARG A 50 -0.44 29.97 -5.21
N ARG A 51 -0.30 31.04 -5.99
CA ARG A 51 -0.20 32.41 -5.45
C ARG A 51 -1.43 32.82 -4.64
N ALA A 52 -2.62 32.42 -5.07
CA ALA A 52 -3.84 32.68 -4.31
C ALA A 52 -3.86 31.92 -2.97
N LEU A 53 -3.38 30.66 -2.96
CA LEU A 53 -3.21 29.88 -1.74
C LEU A 53 -2.19 30.51 -0.77
N GLU A 54 -1.04 30.95 -1.28
CA GLU A 54 0.00 31.58 -0.45
C GLU A 54 -0.51 32.83 0.25
N LYS A 55 -1.23 33.69 -0.48
CA LYS A 55 -1.88 34.87 0.08
C LYS A 55 -2.90 34.53 1.17
N LEU A 56 -3.65 33.44 0.99
CA LEU A 56 -4.67 33.01 1.95
C LEU A 56 -4.06 32.46 3.25
N VAL A 57 -2.94 31.74 3.14
CA VAL A 57 -2.30 31.06 4.28
C VAL A 57 -1.32 31.97 5.02
N SER A 58 -0.82 33.03 4.37
CA SER A 58 0.10 33.99 4.98
C SER A 58 -0.45 34.52 6.32
N GLY A 59 0.32 34.34 7.40
CA GLY A 59 -0.08 34.73 8.76
C GLY A 59 -0.89 33.70 9.55
N HIS A 60 -1.11 32.49 9.00
CA HIS A 60 -1.87 31.40 9.65
C HIS A 60 -1.08 30.06 9.72
N GLU A 61 0.23 30.15 9.91
CA GLU A 61 1.20 29.06 9.67
C GLU A 61 1.31 28.01 10.80
N ASP A 62 0.50 28.12 11.86
CA ASP A 62 0.59 27.21 13.00
C ASP A 62 0.08 25.80 12.67
N THR A 63 -1.09 25.74 12.00
CA THR A 63 -1.81 24.47 11.71
C THR A 63 -1.86 24.17 10.21
N ILE A 64 -2.01 25.19 9.37
CA ILE A 64 -2.03 25.06 7.92
C ILE A 64 -0.71 25.63 7.41
N ILE A 65 0.11 24.77 6.85
CA ILE A 65 1.44 25.09 6.34
C ILE A 65 1.40 24.91 4.83
N LEU A 66 2.05 25.79 4.09
CA LEU A 66 2.23 25.60 2.66
C LEU A 66 3.19 24.43 2.44
N ALA A 67 2.82 23.48 1.57
CA ALA A 67 3.77 22.48 1.10
C ALA A 67 4.99 23.16 0.48
N GLU A 68 6.20 22.67 0.79
CA GLU A 68 7.43 23.18 0.18
C GLU A 68 7.36 23.02 -1.34
N GLU A 69 7.81 24.04 -2.04
CA GLU A 69 7.80 24.09 -3.48
C GLU A 69 9.09 24.70 -3.99
N ARG A 70 9.59 24.14 -5.10
CA ARG A 70 10.69 24.69 -5.88
C ARG A 70 10.34 24.58 -7.35
N VAL A 71 10.66 25.63 -8.11
CA VAL A 71 10.50 25.65 -9.57
C VAL A 71 11.81 25.18 -10.19
N PHE A 72 11.71 24.17 -11.07
CA PHE A 72 12.86 23.57 -11.73
C PHE A 72 12.79 23.81 -13.24
N THR A 73 13.92 24.19 -13.83
CA THR A 73 14.11 24.24 -15.29
C THR A 73 15.09 23.17 -15.79
N ASN A 74 15.63 22.36 -14.87
CA ASN A 74 16.65 21.35 -15.13
C ASN A 74 16.33 20.04 -14.40
N ALA A 75 16.44 18.91 -15.10
CA ALA A 75 16.18 17.58 -14.56
C ALA A 75 17.14 17.19 -13.42
N LYS A 76 18.42 17.61 -13.48
CA LYS A 76 19.40 17.26 -12.44
C LYS A 76 19.08 17.91 -11.09
N GLU A 77 18.57 19.14 -11.10
CA GLU A 77 18.17 19.84 -9.87
C GLU A 77 16.90 19.24 -9.28
N LEU A 78 15.96 18.85 -10.14
CA LEU A 78 14.77 18.12 -9.74
C LEU A 78 15.13 16.79 -9.07
N GLU A 79 16.07 16.04 -9.66
CA GLU A 79 16.56 14.77 -9.12
C GLU A 79 17.23 14.97 -7.76
N LYS A 80 18.07 16.00 -7.62
CA LYS A 80 18.69 16.34 -6.34
C LYS A 80 17.65 16.64 -5.27
N PHE A 81 16.67 17.49 -5.56
CA PHE A 81 15.59 17.81 -4.63
C PHE A 81 14.75 16.56 -4.27
N PHE A 82 14.48 15.71 -5.26
CA PHE A 82 13.82 14.44 -5.01
C PHE A 82 14.60 13.58 -4.01
N LEU A 83 15.93 13.44 -4.16
CA LEU A 83 16.76 12.68 -3.23
C LEU A 83 16.82 13.30 -1.83
N GLU A 84 16.92 14.63 -1.73
CA GLU A 84 16.85 15.37 -0.45
C GLU A 84 15.54 15.05 0.31
N GLU A 85 14.39 15.09 -0.37
CA GLU A 85 13.10 14.82 0.27
C GLU A 85 12.92 13.35 0.67
N ILE A 86 13.54 12.42 -0.06
CA ILE A 86 13.62 11.02 0.36
C ILE A 86 14.47 10.88 1.63
N GLU A 87 15.59 11.58 1.73
CA GLU A 87 16.43 11.60 2.94
C GLU A 87 15.70 12.22 4.15
N HIS A 88 14.81 13.18 3.91
CA HIS A 88 13.89 13.71 4.92
C HIS A 88 12.75 12.75 5.33
N GLY A 89 12.73 11.54 4.77
CA GLY A 89 11.77 10.48 5.13
C GLY A 89 10.41 10.60 4.43
N LEU A 90 10.29 11.42 3.38
CA LEU A 90 9.08 11.52 2.58
C LEU A 90 9.02 10.43 1.50
N GLU A 91 7.84 10.20 0.94
CA GLU A 91 7.65 9.19 -0.13
C GLU A 91 8.30 9.57 -1.47
N GLY A 92 8.61 10.86 -1.64
CA GLY A 92 9.10 11.46 -2.87
C GLY A 92 8.46 12.83 -3.10
N ILE A 93 8.40 13.26 -4.35
CA ILE A 93 7.90 14.58 -4.74
C ILE A 93 6.74 14.50 -5.73
N MET A 94 5.93 15.55 -5.76
CA MET A 94 4.91 15.77 -6.78
C MET A 94 5.40 16.87 -7.72
N THR A 95 5.66 16.55 -8.98
CA THR A 95 5.93 17.57 -10.00
C THR A 95 4.62 18.04 -10.60
N LYS A 96 4.50 19.35 -10.78
CA LYS A 96 3.30 19.99 -11.33
C LYS A 96 3.71 20.94 -12.44
N ARG A 97 3.00 20.88 -13.56
CA ARG A 97 3.11 21.88 -14.61
C ARG A 97 2.57 23.22 -14.13
N LEU A 98 3.37 24.29 -14.21
CA LEU A 98 2.97 25.63 -13.78
C LEU A 98 1.80 26.19 -14.59
N ASP A 99 1.78 25.90 -15.89
CA ASP A 99 0.72 26.25 -16.84
C ASP A 99 -0.49 25.29 -16.79
N GLY A 100 -0.41 24.25 -15.97
CA GLY A 100 -1.41 23.19 -15.90
C GLY A 100 -2.68 23.59 -15.13
N VAL A 101 -3.84 23.37 -15.75
CA VAL A 101 -5.15 23.49 -15.10
C VAL A 101 -5.45 22.28 -14.21
N TYR A 102 -6.38 22.44 -13.26
CA TYR A 102 -6.88 21.34 -12.45
C TYR A 102 -7.97 20.58 -13.20
N GLN A 103 -7.78 19.28 -13.41
CA GLN A 103 -8.77 18.41 -14.07
C GLN A 103 -9.28 17.34 -13.11
N ALA A 104 -10.48 17.56 -12.57
CA ALA A 104 -11.08 16.65 -11.59
C ALA A 104 -11.33 15.25 -12.20
N GLY A 105 -10.89 14.21 -11.49
CA GLY A 105 -11.13 12.81 -11.86
C GLY A 105 -10.33 12.29 -13.06
N VAL A 106 -9.45 13.11 -13.65
CA VAL A 106 -8.66 12.74 -14.83
C VAL A 106 -7.22 12.44 -14.42
N ARG A 107 -6.66 11.35 -14.95
CA ARG A 107 -5.23 11.04 -14.84
C ARG A 107 -4.51 11.58 -16.08
N ASN A 108 -3.75 12.65 -15.91
CA ASN A 108 -2.97 13.30 -16.96
C ASN A 108 -1.51 13.52 -16.51
N PHE A 109 -0.74 14.25 -17.32
CA PHE A 109 0.64 14.62 -17.01
C PHE A 109 0.79 16.03 -16.43
N ASN A 110 -0.31 16.67 -16.01
CA ASN A 110 -0.20 17.96 -15.31
C ASN A 110 0.51 17.73 -13.99
N TRP A 111 0.20 16.61 -13.30
CA TRP A 111 0.86 16.20 -12.07
C TRP A 111 1.50 14.82 -12.24
N VAL A 112 2.77 14.70 -11.87
CA VAL A 112 3.48 13.42 -11.87
C VAL A 112 4.06 13.19 -10.49
N LYS A 113 3.77 12.01 -9.92
CA LYS A 113 4.42 11.57 -8.69
C LYS A 113 5.78 10.97 -9.05
N LEU A 114 6.84 11.60 -8.57
CA LEU A 114 8.17 10.99 -8.57
C LEU A 114 8.37 10.42 -7.19
N LYS A 115 8.23 9.10 -7.11
CA LYS A 115 8.51 8.35 -5.90
C LYS A 115 9.82 7.64 -6.10
N ARG A 116 10.51 7.32 -5.01
CA ARG A 116 11.51 6.26 -5.06
C ARG A 116 10.82 5.07 -5.69
N VAL A 117 11.37 4.56 -6.79
CA VAL A 117 10.92 3.29 -7.33
C VAL A 117 10.91 2.37 -6.12
N GLU A 118 9.73 1.83 -5.79
CA GLU A 118 9.58 0.82 -4.76
C GLU A 118 10.32 -0.43 -5.24
N GLU A 119 11.63 -0.38 -5.52
CA GLU A 119 12.55 -1.41 -5.05
C GLU A 119 12.20 -1.53 -3.59
N GLY A 120 11.36 -2.53 -3.28
CA GLY A 120 10.83 -2.71 -1.95
C GLY A 120 12.03 -2.67 -1.01
N LYS A 121 11.88 -2.07 0.17
CA LYS A 121 12.95 -2.20 1.16
C LYS A 121 13.28 -3.68 1.43
N LEU A 122 12.33 -4.59 1.14
CA LEU A 122 12.59 -5.95 0.68
C LEU A 122 12.82 -6.00 -0.84
N GLU A 123 14.08 -6.17 -1.26
CA GLU A 123 14.40 -6.56 -2.64
C GLU A 123 13.91 -7.99 -2.92
N ASP A 124 13.86 -8.83 -1.89
CA ASP A 124 13.45 -10.22 -1.98
C ASP A 124 11.93 -10.39 -2.00
N THR A 125 11.47 -11.28 -2.86
CA THR A 125 10.11 -11.81 -2.83
C THR A 125 9.94 -12.77 -1.66
N ILE A 126 8.75 -12.77 -1.06
CA ILE A 126 8.34 -13.72 -0.04
C ILE A 126 7.55 -14.82 -0.73
N ASP A 127 8.03 -16.05 -0.65
CA ASP A 127 7.31 -17.20 -1.18
C ASP A 127 6.19 -17.56 -0.21
N CYS A 128 4.94 -17.48 -0.65
CA CYS A 128 3.77 -17.74 0.16
C CYS A 128 2.91 -18.84 -0.45
N VAL A 129 2.19 -19.56 0.41
CA VAL A 129 1.22 -20.58 0.00
C VAL A 129 -0.17 -19.98 -0.09
N VAL A 130 -0.89 -20.28 -1.17
CA VAL A 130 -2.29 -19.88 -1.36
C VAL A 130 -3.20 -20.80 -0.56
N LEU A 131 -4.05 -20.22 0.29
CA LEU A 131 -5.01 -20.98 1.13
C LEU A 131 -6.46 -20.94 0.61
N GLY A 132 -6.71 -20.14 -0.42
CA GLY A 132 -8.05 -19.92 -0.95
C GLY A 132 -8.23 -18.53 -1.56
N TYR A 133 -9.45 -18.23 -2.01
CA TYR A 133 -9.77 -16.97 -2.66
C TYR A 133 -11.06 -16.29 -2.21
N TYR A 134 -11.10 -14.98 -2.47
CA TYR A 134 -12.28 -14.12 -2.33
C TYR A 134 -12.92 -13.93 -3.70
N THR A 135 -14.25 -13.99 -3.75
CA THR A 135 -15.03 -13.88 -4.98
C THR A 135 -14.87 -12.50 -5.60
N GLY A 136 -14.76 -12.46 -6.93
CA GLY A 136 -14.64 -11.22 -7.69
C GLY A 136 -15.82 -10.27 -7.48
N ARG A 137 -15.53 -8.97 -7.33
CA ARG A 137 -16.54 -7.90 -7.30
C ARG A 137 -16.26 -6.86 -8.39
N GLY A 138 -17.30 -6.16 -8.85
CA GLY A 138 -17.17 -5.16 -9.92
C GLY A 138 -16.55 -5.76 -11.19
N LYS A 139 -15.50 -5.13 -11.72
CA LYS A 139 -14.77 -5.62 -12.92
C LYS A 139 -14.19 -7.03 -12.75
N ARG A 140 -13.96 -7.50 -11.53
CA ARG A 140 -13.39 -8.84 -11.28
C ARG A 140 -14.41 -9.97 -11.24
N THR A 141 -15.70 -9.66 -11.34
CA THR A 141 -16.75 -10.69 -11.47
C THR A 141 -16.50 -11.60 -12.68
N GLN A 142 -15.99 -11.04 -13.79
CA GLN A 142 -15.65 -11.80 -15.00
C GLN A 142 -14.58 -12.89 -14.79
N PHE A 143 -13.74 -12.75 -13.76
CA PHE A 143 -12.73 -13.74 -13.42
C PHE A 143 -13.21 -14.73 -12.37
N GLY A 144 -14.33 -14.47 -11.68
CA GLY A 144 -14.80 -15.27 -10.54
C GLY A 144 -13.94 -15.16 -9.26
N ILE A 145 -12.74 -14.58 -9.36
CA ILE A 145 -11.80 -14.34 -8.26
C ILE A 145 -11.46 -12.84 -8.17
N GLY A 146 -11.47 -12.30 -6.96
CA GLY A 146 -11.18 -10.89 -6.66
C GLY A 146 -9.86 -10.68 -5.92
N GLY A 147 -9.37 -11.71 -5.25
CA GLY A 147 -8.12 -11.74 -4.51
C GLY A 147 -7.95 -13.09 -3.84
N PHE A 148 -6.79 -13.36 -3.26
CA PHE A 148 -6.48 -14.63 -2.62
C PHE A 148 -5.77 -14.44 -1.29
N LEU A 149 -5.95 -15.41 -0.40
CA LEU A 149 -5.33 -15.43 0.92
C LEU A 149 -4.02 -16.19 0.84
N VAL A 150 -2.95 -15.59 1.36
CA VAL A 150 -1.63 -16.21 1.38
C VAL A 150 -1.09 -16.36 2.79
N ALA A 151 -0.28 -17.40 2.98
CA ALA A 151 0.35 -17.77 4.23
C ALA A 151 1.82 -18.14 4.06
N VAL A 152 2.55 -18.07 5.17
CA VAL A 152 3.94 -18.54 5.32
C VAL A 152 3.96 -19.81 6.15
N TYR A 153 5.02 -20.59 6.04
CA TYR A 153 5.11 -21.88 6.71
C TYR A 153 5.64 -21.74 8.15
N ASP A 154 5.04 -22.45 9.09
CA ASP A 154 5.49 -22.59 10.48
C ASP A 154 6.02 -24.01 10.66
N ASP A 155 7.34 -24.14 10.52
CA ASP A 155 8.10 -25.40 10.61
C ASP A 155 7.97 -26.08 11.97
N LYS A 156 7.66 -25.33 13.04
CA LYS A 156 7.54 -25.87 14.40
C LYS A 156 6.22 -26.59 14.63
N ASN A 157 5.15 -26.10 14.01
CA ASN A 157 3.79 -26.61 14.21
C ASN A 157 3.24 -27.34 12.99
N ASP A 158 3.99 -27.38 11.89
CA ASP A 158 3.54 -27.92 10.60
C ASP A 158 2.22 -27.27 10.15
N THR A 159 2.20 -25.93 10.16
CA THR A 159 1.02 -25.14 9.80
C THR A 159 1.35 -23.97 8.90
N PHE A 160 0.36 -23.51 8.15
CA PHE A 160 0.42 -22.32 7.31
C PHE A 160 -0.25 -21.14 8.02
N LYS A 161 0.55 -20.11 8.31
CA LYS A 161 0.14 -18.91 9.04
C LYS A 161 -0.09 -17.76 8.08
N THR A 162 -1.28 -17.18 8.10
CA THR A 162 -1.66 -16.09 7.19
C THR A 162 -0.77 -14.86 7.35
N ILE A 163 -0.41 -14.25 6.22
CA ILE A 163 0.42 -13.04 6.18
C ILE A 163 -0.21 -11.90 5.35
N SER A 164 -1.06 -12.21 4.36
CA SER A 164 -1.71 -11.15 3.59
C SER A 164 -2.90 -11.61 2.75
N ARG A 165 -3.67 -10.63 2.29
CA ARG A 165 -4.64 -10.75 1.19
C ARG A 165 -4.05 -10.09 -0.05
N VAL A 166 -3.95 -10.84 -1.15
CA VAL A 166 -3.34 -10.34 -2.39
C VAL A 166 -4.41 -10.10 -3.43
N GLY A 167 -4.38 -8.90 -4.01
CA GLY A 167 -5.36 -8.45 -5.00
C GLY A 167 -4.72 -7.76 -6.21
N SER A 168 -3.41 -7.91 -6.43
CA SER A 168 -2.68 -7.22 -7.49
C SER A 168 -1.48 -8.05 -7.95
N GLY A 169 -0.95 -7.71 -9.13
CA GLY A 169 0.22 -8.38 -9.72
C GLY A 169 -0.10 -9.49 -10.72
N LEU A 170 -1.38 -9.73 -11.01
CA LEU A 170 -1.81 -10.70 -12.02
C LEU A 170 -2.38 -9.98 -13.23
N THR A 171 -1.98 -10.45 -14.41
CA THR A 171 -2.65 -10.21 -15.69
C THR A 171 -4.04 -10.87 -15.72
N ASP A 172 -4.85 -10.52 -16.71
CA ASP A 172 -6.20 -11.09 -16.88
C ASP A 172 -6.16 -12.60 -17.12
N GLU A 173 -5.15 -13.09 -17.84
CA GLU A 173 -4.88 -14.51 -18.07
C GLU A 173 -4.51 -15.22 -16.76
N GLU A 174 -3.61 -14.63 -15.98
CA GLU A 174 -3.17 -15.20 -14.70
C GLU A 174 -4.29 -15.21 -13.66
N TRP A 175 -5.23 -14.25 -13.69
CA TRP A 175 -6.43 -14.32 -12.84
C TRP A 175 -7.28 -15.55 -13.13
N ARG A 176 -7.48 -15.87 -14.41
CA ARG A 176 -8.24 -17.06 -14.83
C ARG A 176 -7.49 -18.35 -14.45
N GLU A 177 -6.18 -18.36 -14.63
CA GLU A 177 -5.35 -19.51 -14.26
C GLU A 177 -5.30 -19.73 -12.74
N MET A 178 -5.11 -18.67 -11.95
CA MET A 178 -5.17 -18.73 -10.49
C MET A 178 -6.51 -19.31 -10.02
N LYS A 179 -7.63 -18.83 -10.55
CA LYS A 179 -8.94 -19.37 -10.22
C LYS A 179 -9.02 -20.87 -10.53
N LYS A 180 -8.59 -21.28 -11.72
CA LYS A 180 -8.61 -22.69 -12.14
C LYS A 180 -7.77 -23.57 -11.22
N ARG A 181 -6.54 -23.14 -10.88
CA ARG A 181 -5.65 -23.86 -9.97
C ARG A 181 -6.26 -24.00 -8.57
N VAL A 182 -6.81 -22.92 -8.02
CA VAL A 182 -7.42 -22.96 -6.67
C VAL A 182 -8.73 -23.77 -6.66
N ASP A 183 -9.57 -23.67 -7.69
CA ASP A 183 -10.79 -24.48 -7.81
C ASP A 183 -10.49 -25.98 -7.88
N ALA A 184 -9.39 -26.38 -8.53
CA ALA A 184 -8.96 -27.78 -8.62
C ALA A 184 -8.54 -28.37 -7.25
N LEU A 185 -8.19 -27.50 -6.29
CA LEU A 185 -7.75 -27.86 -4.94
C LEU A 185 -8.80 -27.49 -3.88
N LYS A 186 -10.02 -27.16 -4.31
CA LYS A 186 -11.06 -26.62 -3.43
C LYS A 186 -11.44 -27.61 -2.34
N THR A 187 -11.50 -27.11 -1.11
CA THR A 187 -11.98 -27.86 0.05
C THR A 187 -13.34 -27.34 0.52
N LYS A 188 -14.13 -28.20 1.19
CA LYS A 188 -15.41 -27.80 1.79
C LYS A 188 -15.21 -26.95 3.05
N GLU A 189 -14.15 -27.23 3.78
CA GLU A 189 -13.83 -26.63 5.07
C GLU A 189 -12.38 -26.13 5.08
N LYS A 190 -12.06 -25.30 6.08
CA LYS A 190 -10.69 -24.81 6.29
C LYS A 190 -9.73 -26.00 6.47
N PRO A 191 -8.61 -26.08 5.72
CA PRO A 191 -7.59 -27.10 5.94
C PRO A 191 -7.08 -27.14 7.38
N LYS A 192 -6.81 -28.32 7.93
CA LYS A 192 -6.42 -28.48 9.35
C LYS A 192 -5.09 -27.79 9.68
N ASN A 193 -4.17 -27.78 8.74
CA ASN A 193 -2.88 -27.12 8.83
C ASN A 193 -2.95 -25.62 8.46
N ALA A 194 -4.13 -25.04 8.20
CA ALA A 194 -4.29 -23.61 7.95
C ALA A 194 -4.73 -22.85 9.22
N ASP A 195 -3.84 -22.00 9.73
CA ASP A 195 -4.12 -21.12 10.85
C ASP A 195 -4.48 -19.71 10.36
N VAL A 196 -5.77 -19.41 10.39
CA VAL A 196 -6.41 -18.24 9.78
C VAL A 196 -7.41 -17.68 10.80
N ALA A 197 -7.30 -16.39 11.10
CA ALA A 197 -8.31 -15.67 11.89
C ALA A 197 -9.64 -15.61 11.13
N LYS A 198 -10.77 -15.66 11.84
CA LYS A 198 -12.11 -15.76 11.23
C LYS A 198 -12.40 -14.60 10.27
N GLU A 199 -11.90 -13.42 10.56
CA GLU A 199 -11.99 -12.19 9.78
C GLU A 199 -11.31 -12.33 8.41
N HIS A 200 -10.35 -13.24 8.30
CA HIS A 200 -9.56 -13.54 7.12
C HIS A 200 -10.01 -14.80 6.37
N ASN A 201 -11.13 -15.42 6.75
CA ASN A 201 -11.66 -16.54 5.98
C ASN A 201 -11.91 -16.13 4.50
N PRO A 202 -11.36 -16.87 3.53
CA PRO A 202 -11.72 -16.71 2.12
C PRO A 202 -13.14 -17.23 1.86
N ASP A 203 -13.72 -16.83 0.73
CA ASP A 203 -15.03 -17.34 0.30
C ASP A 203 -14.91 -18.80 -0.17
N VAL A 204 -13.74 -19.16 -0.71
CA VAL A 204 -13.40 -20.51 -1.16
C VAL A 204 -12.08 -20.92 -0.54
N TRP A 205 -12.10 -22.02 0.20
CA TRP A 205 -10.91 -22.68 0.73
C TRP A 205 -10.28 -23.61 -0.29
N ALA A 206 -8.96 -23.77 -0.23
CA ALA A 206 -8.22 -24.75 -1.00
C ALA A 206 -7.12 -25.41 -0.17
N GLU A 207 -6.74 -26.61 -0.57
CA GLU A 207 -5.57 -27.29 0.01
C GLU A 207 -4.31 -26.44 -0.20
N PRO A 208 -3.46 -26.28 0.82
CA PRO A 208 -2.22 -25.51 0.72
C PRO A 208 -1.22 -26.23 -0.20
N SER A 209 -1.28 -25.95 -1.51
CA SER A 209 -0.41 -26.58 -2.50
C SER A 209 0.24 -25.60 -3.48
N ILE A 210 -0.39 -24.46 -3.75
CA ILE A 210 0.12 -23.48 -4.71
C ILE A 210 1.06 -22.51 -4.00
N VAL A 211 2.31 -22.44 -4.45
CA VAL A 211 3.30 -21.47 -3.97
C VAL A 211 3.41 -20.30 -4.95
N VAL A 212 3.46 -19.08 -4.43
CA VAL A 212 3.59 -17.84 -5.22
C VAL A 212 4.64 -16.93 -4.60
N ALA A 213 5.39 -16.25 -5.46
CA ALA A 213 6.32 -15.21 -5.05
C ALA A 213 5.56 -13.89 -4.89
N ILE A 214 5.55 -13.33 -3.68
CA ILE A 214 4.89 -12.07 -3.35
C ILE A 214 5.93 -11.00 -3.05
N ARG A 215 5.82 -9.86 -3.73
CA ARG A 215 6.54 -8.64 -3.36
C ARG A 215 5.66 -7.77 -2.49
N ALA A 216 6.28 -7.08 -1.54
CA ALA A 216 5.61 -6.11 -0.66
C ALA A 216 6.54 -4.93 -0.39
N ASP A 217 5.97 -3.78 -0.08
CA ASP A 217 6.75 -2.56 0.13
C ASP A 217 7.40 -2.57 1.53
N GLU A 218 6.65 -3.08 2.51
CA GLU A 218 7.09 -3.26 3.89
C GLU A 218 6.32 -4.39 4.59
N ILE A 219 6.94 -4.92 5.64
CA ILE A 219 6.32 -5.79 6.64
C ILE A 219 5.84 -4.90 7.80
N THR A 220 4.60 -5.09 8.20
CA THR A 220 3.93 -4.32 9.26
C THR A 220 3.43 -5.25 10.35
N LYS A 221 3.12 -4.70 11.53
CA LYS A 221 2.42 -5.46 12.57
C LYS A 221 0.93 -5.51 12.25
N SER A 222 0.32 -6.69 12.38
CA SER A 222 -1.10 -6.92 12.22
C SER A 222 -1.65 -7.75 13.38
N PRO A 223 -2.74 -7.32 14.02
CA PRO A 223 -3.40 -8.12 15.05
C PRO A 223 -4.24 -9.28 14.47
N LEU A 224 -4.51 -9.28 13.16
CA LEU A 224 -5.42 -10.24 12.52
C LEU A 224 -4.68 -11.35 11.76
N HIS A 225 -3.44 -11.12 11.35
CA HIS A 225 -2.63 -12.13 10.67
C HIS A 225 -1.86 -12.97 11.68
N THR A 226 -1.82 -14.28 11.43
CA THR A 226 -1.37 -15.29 12.40
C THR A 226 0.14 -15.57 12.32
N ALA A 227 0.82 -15.09 11.28
CA ALA A 227 2.26 -15.23 11.11
C ALA A 227 3.03 -14.25 12.02
N GLY A 228 3.15 -14.59 13.30
CA GLY A 228 3.88 -13.77 14.29
C GLY A 228 3.28 -12.37 14.51
N GLY A 229 2.00 -12.18 14.14
CA GLY A 229 1.37 -10.86 14.16
C GLY A 229 1.95 -9.89 13.14
N LEU A 230 2.45 -10.40 12.01
CA LEU A 230 3.00 -9.61 10.90
C LEU A 230 2.07 -9.63 9.68
N ALA A 231 2.23 -8.65 8.79
CA ALA A 231 1.50 -8.58 7.53
C ALA A 231 2.30 -7.87 6.44
N LEU A 232 1.98 -8.20 5.19
CA LEU A 232 2.55 -7.53 4.02
C LEU A 232 1.75 -6.29 3.62
N ARG A 233 2.43 -5.15 3.44
CA ARG A 233 1.83 -3.93 2.90
C ARG A 233 2.02 -3.87 1.39
N PHE A 234 0.93 -3.52 0.70
CA PHE A 234 0.84 -3.43 -0.76
C PHE A 234 1.36 -4.68 -1.49
N PRO A 235 0.89 -5.89 -1.09
CA PRO A 235 1.37 -7.13 -1.68
C PRO A 235 1.01 -7.26 -3.16
N ARG A 236 1.93 -7.76 -3.96
CA ARG A 236 1.74 -8.02 -5.40
C ARG A 236 2.32 -9.40 -5.73
N LEU A 237 1.55 -10.19 -6.47
CA LEU A 237 2.09 -11.40 -7.08
C LEU A 237 3.15 -11.02 -8.10
N MET A 238 4.28 -11.71 -8.05
CA MET A 238 5.38 -11.56 -9.01
C MET A 238 5.49 -12.77 -9.92
N ALA A 239 5.32 -13.97 -9.37
CA ALA A 239 5.40 -15.23 -10.12
C ALA A 239 4.68 -16.38 -9.40
N PHE A 240 4.27 -17.38 -10.16
CA PHE A 240 3.94 -18.71 -9.63
C PHE A 240 5.25 -19.49 -9.42
N ARG A 241 5.36 -20.18 -8.29
CA ARG A 241 6.55 -20.97 -7.91
C ARG A 241 6.26 -22.45 -8.04
N ASP A 242 6.05 -22.87 -9.29
CA ASP A 242 5.79 -24.27 -9.63
C ASP A 242 7.01 -25.18 -9.34
N ASP A 243 8.17 -24.57 -9.06
CA ASP A 243 9.41 -25.21 -8.62
C ASP A 243 9.47 -25.48 -7.11
N LYS A 244 8.47 -25.06 -6.33
CA LYS A 244 8.46 -25.19 -4.86
C LYS A 244 7.23 -25.93 -4.33
N ASN A 245 7.49 -26.75 -3.32
CA ASN A 245 6.45 -27.32 -2.47
C ASN A 245 6.02 -26.34 -1.35
N PRO A 246 4.82 -26.50 -0.77
CA PRO A 246 4.29 -25.64 0.29
C PRO A 246 5.22 -25.49 1.50
N GLU A 247 5.88 -26.56 1.93
CA GLU A 247 6.80 -26.58 3.07
C GLU A 247 8.13 -25.86 2.77
N GLN A 248 8.39 -25.53 1.50
CA GLN A 248 9.54 -24.72 1.04
C GLN A 248 9.19 -23.23 0.86
N ALA A 249 7.96 -22.83 1.22
CA ALA A 249 7.58 -21.43 1.33
C ALA A 249 8.40 -20.73 2.42
N THR A 250 8.43 -19.40 2.37
CA THR A 250 9.08 -18.60 3.41
C THR A 250 8.46 -18.94 4.77
N THR A 251 9.31 -19.01 5.80
CA THR A 251 8.93 -19.40 7.16
C THR A 251 8.55 -18.21 8.04
N VAL A 252 7.80 -18.45 9.11
CA VAL A 252 7.50 -17.42 10.13
C VAL A 252 8.78 -16.83 10.73
N SER A 253 9.79 -17.66 10.98
CA SER A 253 11.09 -17.22 11.50
C SER A 253 11.83 -16.29 10.54
N GLU A 254 11.80 -16.59 9.23
CA GLU A 254 12.34 -15.70 8.20
C GLU A 254 11.58 -14.38 8.13
N MET A 255 10.24 -14.42 8.21
CA MET A 255 9.42 -13.20 8.24
C MET A 255 9.80 -12.27 9.40
N GLU A 256 10.02 -12.81 10.59
CA GLU A 256 10.47 -12.00 11.73
C GLU A 256 11.88 -11.42 11.53
N LYS A 257 12.79 -12.18 10.90
CA LYS A 257 14.14 -11.68 10.56
C LYS A 257 14.05 -10.53 9.56
N LEU A 258 13.25 -10.68 8.51
CA LEU A 258 13.01 -9.63 7.51
C LEU A 258 12.42 -8.38 8.16
N PHE A 259 11.43 -8.52 9.04
CA PHE A 259 10.85 -7.39 9.78
C PHE A 259 11.86 -6.67 10.67
N ARG A 260 12.73 -7.41 11.37
CA ARG A 260 13.80 -6.82 12.19
C ARG A 260 14.85 -6.11 11.35
N ALA A 261 15.19 -6.64 10.17
CA ALA A 261 16.15 -6.03 9.25
C ALA A 261 15.59 -4.74 8.63
N GLN A 262 14.30 -4.71 8.30
CA GLN A 262 13.62 -3.53 7.77
C GLN A 262 13.72 -2.32 8.72
N LYS A 263 13.59 -2.53 10.04
CA LYS A 263 13.70 -1.44 11.03
C LYS A 263 15.08 -0.80 11.14
N LYS A 264 16.12 -1.47 10.65
CA LYS A 264 17.49 -0.96 10.70
C LYS A 264 17.85 -0.08 9.49
N ARG A 265 16.92 0.07 8.52
CA ARG A 265 17.11 0.80 7.25
C ARG A 265 16.18 2.02 7.15
#